data_AF-A0A7C5D5T8-F1
#
_entry.id   AF-A0A7C5D5T8-F1
#
_cell.length_a   1.000
_cell.length_b   1.000
_cell.length_c   1.000
_cell.angle_alpha   90.00
_cell.angle_beta   90.00
_cell.angle_gamma   90.00
#
_symmetry.space_group_name_H-M   'P 1'
#
loop_
_entity.id
_entity.type
_entity.pdbx_description
1 polymer ?
#
loop_
_entity_poly.entity_id
_entity_poly.type
_entity_poly.pdbx_seq_one_letter_code
_entity_poly.pdbx_strand_id
1 'polypeptide(L)'
;MFRIFKAALIATVSVVAIEAASAPVAAHTVTIAGTADLQGMMEPSVQKIDLNFDGKKEEMPMGGIARIATCFTELKAQNPATVTVSTGDDLMNRFFHTYKGKAIFSLMSDAG
;
A
#
# COMPACT_ATOMS: atom_id res chain seq x y z
N MET A 1 24.11 -53.01 61.54
CA MET A 1 25.26 -53.47 60.72
C MET A 1 25.07 -52.90 59.32
N PHE A 2 26.06 -52.12 58.84
CA PHE A 2 26.10 -51.38 57.56
C PHE A 2 25.90 -52.29 56.32
N ARG A 3 25.29 -51.79 55.24
CA ARG A 3 25.94 -51.56 53.91
C ARG A 3 24.95 -51.08 52.81
N ILE A 4 25.00 -49.80 52.39
CA ILE A 4 25.52 -49.21 51.13
C ILE A 4 24.68 -49.44 49.84
N PHE A 5 24.10 -48.33 49.35
CA PHE A 5 23.85 -47.86 47.97
C PHE A 5 23.97 -48.85 46.78
N LYS A 6 22.94 -48.88 45.92
CA LYS A 6 23.08 -48.48 44.50
C LYS A 6 21.73 -48.25 43.81
N ALA A 7 21.63 -47.09 43.20
CA ALA A 7 20.52 -46.58 42.41
C ALA A 7 20.17 -47.48 41.21
N ALA A 8 18.89 -47.64 40.94
CA ALA A 8 18.39 -47.90 39.59
C ALA A 8 17.32 -46.84 39.29
N LEU A 9 17.78 -45.85 38.55
CA LEU A 9 17.11 -44.66 38.05
C LEU A 9 15.80 -45.04 37.34
N ILE A 10 14.66 -44.59 37.90
CA ILE A 10 13.38 -44.52 37.21
C ILE A 10 13.51 -43.38 36.20
N ALA A 11 13.81 -43.70 34.94
CA ALA A 11 13.70 -42.75 33.83
C ALA A 11 12.46 -43.11 33.01
N THR A 12 11.28 -42.86 33.58
CA THR A 12 10.04 -42.81 32.83
C THR A 12 10.13 -41.67 31.82
N VAL A 13 10.06 -42.08 30.55
CA VAL A 13 9.87 -41.29 29.34
C VAL A 13 9.20 -39.94 29.59
N SER A 14 9.92 -38.87 29.31
CA SER A 14 9.34 -37.55 29.06
C SER A 14 10.04 -36.98 27.83
N VAL A 15 9.71 -37.56 26.66
CA VAL A 15 9.86 -36.84 25.40
C VAL A 15 8.74 -35.79 25.41
N VAL A 16 8.99 -34.69 26.11
CA VAL A 16 8.16 -33.49 25.95
C VAL A 16 8.51 -32.96 24.57
N ALA A 17 7.59 -33.14 23.64
CA ALA A 17 7.64 -32.62 22.29
C ALA A 17 8.06 -31.14 22.35
N ILE A 18 9.28 -30.85 21.88
CA ILE A 18 9.63 -29.50 21.43
C ILE A 18 9.03 -29.35 20.04
N GLU A 19 7.71 -29.46 19.94
CA GLU A 19 6.96 -28.78 18.90
C GLU A 19 6.66 -27.39 19.46
N ALA A 20 7.71 -26.60 19.63
CA ALA A 20 7.53 -25.16 19.74
C ALA A 20 6.84 -24.74 18.44
N ALA A 21 5.55 -24.46 18.58
CA ALA A 21 4.65 -24.12 17.51
C ALA A 21 5.27 -23.04 16.62
N SER A 22 5.75 -23.45 15.44
CA SER A 22 5.82 -22.57 14.28
C SER A 22 4.37 -22.31 13.84
N ALA A 23 3.63 -21.54 14.63
CA ALA A 23 2.36 -21.01 14.16
C ALA A 23 2.65 -20.30 12.84
N PRO A 24 1.95 -20.61 11.75
CA PRO A 24 2.16 -19.90 10.50
C PRO A 24 1.96 -18.41 10.77
N VAL A 25 2.99 -17.60 10.52
CA VAL A 25 2.88 -16.15 10.58
C VAL A 25 1.70 -15.77 9.69
N ALA A 26 0.70 -15.10 10.27
CA ALA A 26 -0.44 -14.63 9.51
C ALA A 26 0.09 -13.82 8.32
N ALA A 27 -0.30 -14.19 7.10
CA ALA A 27 0.09 -13.43 5.93
C ALA A 27 -0.50 -12.03 6.06
N HIS A 28 0.37 -11.02 6.15
CA HIS A 28 -0.03 -9.62 6.17
C HIS A 28 0.12 -9.05 4.77
N THR A 29 -0.98 -8.56 4.19
CA THR A 29 -0.96 -7.88 2.90
C THR A 29 -0.96 -6.36 3.13
N VAL A 30 0.08 -5.69 2.65
CA VAL A 30 0.15 -4.23 2.61
C VAL A 30 -0.08 -3.79 1.17
N THR A 31 -0.95 -2.81 0.98
CA THR A 31 -1.16 -2.18 -0.32
C THR A 31 -0.37 -0.88 -0.37
N ILE A 32 0.44 -0.70 -1.41
CA ILE A 32 1.09 0.59 -1.70
C ILE A 32 0.48 1.14 -2.97
N ALA A 33 -0.16 2.30 -2.87
CA ALA A 33 -0.75 3.02 -3.99
C ALA A 33 -0.07 4.38 -4.10
N GLY A 34 0.00 4.96 -5.29
CA GLY A 34 0.64 6.25 -5.41
C GLY A 34 0.57 6.90 -6.77
N THR A 35 1.06 8.13 -6.80
CA THR A 35 1.23 8.93 -8.00
C THR A 35 2.71 9.15 -8.27
N ALA A 36 3.02 9.37 -9.54
CA ALA A 36 4.33 9.82 -10.00
C ALA A 36 4.10 10.94 -11.01
N ASP A 37 4.91 11.98 -10.94
CA ASP A 37 4.93 13.07 -11.92
C ASP A 37 3.54 13.66 -12.15
N LEU A 38 2.83 13.96 -11.04
CA LEU A 38 1.49 14.55 -11.14
C LEU A 38 1.54 15.91 -11.84
N GLN A 39 2.67 16.61 -11.75
CA GLN A 39 2.95 17.86 -12.46
C GLN A 39 1.85 18.91 -12.32
N GLY A 40 1.22 19.02 -11.15
CA GLY A 40 0.15 20.00 -10.94
C GLY A 40 -1.14 19.73 -11.72
N MET A 41 -1.33 18.54 -12.30
CA MET A 41 -2.53 18.13 -13.04
C MET A 41 -3.69 17.78 -12.10
N MET A 42 -4.19 18.80 -11.38
CA MET A 42 -5.24 18.62 -10.37
C MET A 42 -6.63 18.39 -10.97
N GLU A 43 -6.86 18.86 -12.20
CA GLU A 43 -8.11 18.66 -12.93
C GLU A 43 -7.96 17.55 -13.97
N PRO A 44 -9.07 16.89 -14.37
CA PRO A 44 -9.05 15.98 -15.49
C PRO A 44 -8.57 16.67 -16.77
N SER A 45 -7.82 15.93 -17.58
CA SER A 45 -7.39 16.35 -18.92
C SER A 45 -8.06 15.50 -19.98
N VAL A 46 -8.46 16.10 -21.10
CA VAL A 46 -8.99 15.36 -22.24
C VAL A 46 -7.82 14.80 -23.04
N GLN A 47 -7.75 13.48 -23.15
CA GLN A 47 -6.73 12.76 -23.90
C GLN A 47 -7.38 12.11 -25.13
N LYS A 48 -6.62 12.02 -26.23
CA LYS A 48 -7.04 11.34 -27.46
C LYS A 48 -6.40 9.97 -27.52
N ILE A 49 -7.19 8.93 -27.24
CA ILE A 49 -6.68 7.56 -27.08
C ILE A 49 -7.44 6.63 -28.03
N ASP A 50 -6.70 5.75 -28.68
CA ASP A 50 -7.24 4.61 -29.40
C ASP A 50 -7.42 3.46 -28.40
N LEU A 51 -8.66 3.23 -27.97
CA LEU A 51 -8.99 2.29 -26.91
C LEU A 51 -9.12 0.84 -27.42
N ASN A 52 -9.41 0.66 -28.70
CA ASN A 52 -9.70 -0.62 -29.33
C ASN A 52 -8.64 -1.06 -30.34
N PHE A 53 -7.57 -0.27 -30.51
CA PHE A 53 -6.47 -0.51 -31.44
C PHE A 53 -6.93 -0.52 -32.92
N ASP A 54 -7.98 0.22 -33.26
CA ASP A 54 -8.51 0.32 -34.63
C ASP A 54 -7.98 1.53 -35.42
N GLY A 55 -7.11 2.33 -34.81
CA GLY A 55 -6.55 3.57 -35.34
C GLY A 55 -7.38 4.82 -35.10
N LYS A 56 -8.58 4.72 -34.52
CA LYS A 56 -9.44 5.86 -34.21
C LYS A 56 -9.24 6.30 -32.77
N LYS A 57 -8.94 7.58 -32.61
CA LYS A 57 -8.76 8.19 -31.29
C LYS A 57 -10.08 8.78 -30.80
N GLU A 58 -10.46 8.42 -29.59
CA GLU A 58 -11.61 8.95 -28.87
C GLU A 58 -11.13 9.94 -27.81
N GLU A 59 -11.91 11.00 -27.57
CA GLU A 59 -11.65 11.98 -26.53
C GLU A 59 -12.16 11.46 -25.19
N MET A 60 -11.23 11.22 -24.25
CA MET A 60 -11.54 10.68 -22.93
C MET A 60 -10.99 11.59 -21.83
N PRO A 61 -11.81 11.99 -20.84
CA PRO A 61 -11.31 12.67 -19.67
C PRO A 61 -10.50 11.70 -18.80
N MET A 62 -9.29 12.08 -18.43
CA MET A 62 -8.37 11.26 -17.65
C MET A 62 -7.76 12.04 -16.48
N GLY A 63 -7.44 11.30 -15.41
CA GLY A 63 -6.74 11.83 -14.24
C GLY A 63 -7.62 12.74 -13.38
N GLY A 64 -7.00 13.77 -12.80
CA GLY A 64 -7.60 14.67 -11.83
C GLY A 64 -7.56 14.14 -10.40
N ILE A 65 -7.30 15.04 -9.45
CA ILE A 65 -7.06 14.69 -8.05
C ILE A 65 -8.29 14.09 -7.38
N ALA A 66 -9.50 14.50 -7.78
CA ALA A 66 -10.75 13.94 -7.26
C ALA A 66 -10.93 12.46 -7.64
N ARG A 67 -10.52 12.06 -8.85
CA ARG A 67 -10.57 10.66 -9.28
C ARG A 67 -9.53 9.85 -8.53
N ILE A 68 -8.32 10.38 -8.36
CA ILE A 68 -7.25 9.75 -7.57
C ILE A 68 -7.71 9.51 -6.12
N ALA A 69 -8.30 10.52 -5.48
CA ALA A 69 -8.85 10.42 -4.13
C ALA A 69 -9.92 9.33 -4.00
N THR A 70 -10.79 9.19 -5.01
CA THR A 70 -11.80 8.12 -5.06
C THR A 70 -11.13 6.75 -5.10
N CYS A 71 -10.14 6.55 -5.99
CA CYS A 71 -9.38 5.30 -6.05
C CYS A 71 -8.64 4.98 -4.75
N PHE A 72 -8.02 5.96 -4.10
CA PHE A 72 -7.37 5.76 -2.80
C PHE A 72 -8.37 5.37 -1.70
N THR A 73 -9.55 6.00 -1.70
CA THR A 73 -10.65 5.65 -0.77
C THR A 73 -11.10 4.21 -0.96
N GLU A 74 -11.30 3.78 -2.22
CA GLU A 74 -11.69 2.41 -2.55
C GLU A 74 -10.61 1.39 -2.14
N LEU A 75 -9.33 1.69 -2.38
CA LEU A 75 -8.22 0.81 -1.98
C LEU A 75 -8.12 0.69 -0.46
N LYS A 76 -8.25 1.79 0.27
CA LYS A 76 -8.28 1.79 1.75
C LYS A 76 -9.49 1.03 2.30
N ALA A 77 -10.64 1.09 1.63
CA ALA A 77 -11.81 0.31 2.01
C ALA A 77 -11.62 -1.20 1.79
N GLN A 78 -10.91 -1.59 0.72
CA GLN A 78 -10.59 -2.99 0.42
C GLN A 78 -9.49 -3.56 1.34
N ASN A 79 -8.49 -2.75 1.67
CA ASN A 79 -7.42 -3.12 2.60
C ASN A 79 -7.07 -1.93 3.49
N PRO A 80 -7.45 -1.94 4.78
CA PRO A 80 -7.08 -0.87 5.73
C PRO A 80 -5.56 -0.68 5.89
N ALA A 81 -4.74 -1.69 5.59
CA ALA A 81 -3.29 -1.59 5.53
C ALA A 81 -2.82 -1.03 4.16
N THR A 82 -3.45 0.04 3.68
CA THR A 82 -3.07 0.75 2.46
C THR A 82 -2.29 2.01 2.79
N VAL A 83 -1.14 2.18 2.16
CA VAL A 83 -0.31 3.39 2.21
C VAL A 83 -0.32 4.06 0.84
N THR A 84 -0.57 5.36 0.84
CA THR A 84 -0.51 6.24 -0.34
C THR A 84 0.82 6.97 -0.37
N VAL A 85 1.43 7.07 -1.55
CA VAL A 85 2.74 7.73 -1.73
C VAL A 85 2.75 8.60 -2.97
N SER A 86 3.52 9.69 -2.96
CA SER A 86 3.94 10.40 -4.17
C SER A 86 5.44 10.22 -4.35
N THR A 87 5.88 9.96 -5.58
CA THR A 87 7.31 9.90 -5.93
C THR A 87 7.90 11.26 -6.33
N GLY A 88 7.09 12.32 -6.34
CA GLY A 88 7.52 13.69 -6.61
C GLY A 88 7.18 14.22 -8.01
N ASP A 89 7.79 15.36 -8.34
CA ASP A 89 7.48 16.22 -9.49
C ASP A 89 6.01 16.70 -9.55
N ASP A 90 5.42 16.92 -8.36
CA ASP A 90 4.02 17.35 -8.25
C ASP A 90 3.85 18.88 -8.42
N LEU A 91 4.90 19.66 -8.19
CA LEU A 91 4.87 21.13 -8.10
C LEU A 91 5.14 21.82 -9.43
N MET A 92 4.29 21.58 -10.42
CA MET A 92 4.41 22.16 -11.76
C MET A 92 3.12 22.87 -12.21
N ASN A 93 3.20 23.49 -13.40
CA ASN A 93 2.06 24.01 -14.16
C ASN A 93 1.24 25.10 -13.44
N ARG A 94 0.03 25.35 -13.96
CA ARG A 94 -0.81 26.50 -13.61
C ARG A 94 -1.07 26.62 -12.11
N PHE A 95 -1.31 25.51 -11.41
CA PHE A 95 -1.61 25.54 -9.98
C PHE A 95 -0.40 25.95 -9.15
N PHE A 96 0.81 25.51 -9.54
CA PHE A 96 2.03 25.95 -8.88
C PHE A 96 2.28 27.44 -9.14
N HIS A 97 2.16 27.91 -10.39
CA HIS A 97 2.41 29.31 -10.71
C HIS A 97 1.45 30.29 -10.03
N THR A 98 0.16 29.92 -9.92
CA THR A 98 -0.88 30.73 -9.30
C THR A 98 -0.86 30.66 -7.77
N TYR A 99 -0.77 29.46 -7.19
CA TYR A 99 -0.96 29.25 -5.75
C TYR A 99 0.33 28.93 -4.98
N LYS A 100 1.49 28.93 -5.65
CA LYS A 100 2.81 28.65 -5.07
C LYS A 100 2.85 27.33 -4.30
N GLY A 101 2.23 26.30 -4.89
CA GLY A 101 2.16 24.94 -4.31
C GLY A 101 1.08 24.73 -3.25
N LYS A 102 0.50 25.79 -2.67
CA LYS A 102 -0.50 25.66 -1.58
C LYS A 102 -1.72 24.83 -1.98
N ALA A 103 -2.28 25.11 -3.16
CA ALA A 103 -3.43 24.36 -3.66
C ALA A 103 -3.08 22.88 -3.93
N ILE A 104 -1.89 22.62 -4.48
CA ILE A 104 -1.42 21.26 -4.78
C ILE A 104 -1.28 20.45 -3.49
N PHE A 105 -0.56 20.97 -2.51
CA PHE A 105 -0.37 20.29 -1.23
C PHE A 105 -1.69 20.06 -0.48
N SER A 106 -2.60 21.04 -0.49
CA SER A 106 -3.93 20.88 0.11
C SER A 106 -4.68 19.72 -0.54
N LEU A 107 -4.79 19.73 -1.87
CA LEU A 107 -5.54 18.72 -2.61
C LEU A 107 -4.93 17.32 -2.50
N MET A 108 -3.59 17.21 -2.48
CA MET A 108 -2.91 15.94 -2.23
C MET A 108 -3.17 15.43 -0.82
N SER A 109 -3.12 16.31 0.18
CA SER A 109 -3.41 15.93 1.58
C SER A 109 -4.86 15.46 1.75
N ASP A 110 -5.79 16.12 1.06
CA ASP A 110 -7.21 15.77 1.08
C ASP A 110 -7.50 14.47 0.30
N ALA A 111 -6.72 14.16 -0.74
CA ALA A 111 -6.85 12.90 -1.49
C ALA A 111 -6.43 11.66 -0.67
N GLY A 112 -5.62 11.89 0.36
CA GLY A 112 -5.20 10.91 1.36
C GLY A 112 -3.91 10.21 1.01
#